data_AF-A0A3N4RRF2-F1
#
_entry.id   AF-A0A3N4RRF2-F1
#
_cell.length_a   1.000
_cell.length_b   1.000
_cell.length_c   1.000
_cell.angle_alpha   90.00
_cell.angle_beta   90.00
_cell.angle_gamma   90.00
#
_symmetry.space_group_name_H-M   'P 1'
#
loop_
_entity.id
_entity.type
_entity.pdbx_description
1 polymer ?
#
loop_
_entity_poly.entity_id
_entity_poly.type
_entity_poly.pdbx_seq_one_letter_code
_entity_poly.pdbx_strand_id
1 'polypeptide(L)'
;MRVLRCGSDAVLIETEDAEQAQRLHAALRDTPPVGVGELVPAARTVLVHYDPAATDWQRLRAAVTALPLRAAPPAEAAETVLIPVRYDGPDLAEVARLTGLTPGQVVARHTAGHYRVAFCGFAPGFAYLTGLDPRLRVPRRAEPRTRVPTGAVAVADEYTGVYPRTSPGGWQLLGTTDLPLWDTTADPPTRLRPGTAVRFVAVDAGGGDGGREDGGGGDRREEGHAGEGEGGGTGERGRGRAVGGAGRVRCHRAGSGASRVGGARGGAFRGG
;
A
#
# COMPACT_ATOMS: atom_id res chain seq x y z
N MET A 1 16.63 -20.60 0.25
CA MET A 1 15.28 -21.09 0.58
C MET A 1 15.35 -22.50 1.12
N ARG A 2 14.56 -22.83 2.15
CA ARG A 2 14.44 -24.20 2.69
C ARG A 2 12.99 -24.63 2.60
N VAL A 3 12.73 -25.80 2.01
CA VAL A 3 11.37 -26.33 1.85
C VAL A 3 11.15 -27.44 2.89
N LEU A 4 10.18 -27.24 3.76
CA LEU A 4 9.81 -28.14 4.85
C LEU A 4 8.43 -28.74 4.58
N ARG A 5 8.22 -30.00 4.95
CA ARG A 5 6.88 -30.60 4.94
C ARG A 5 6.05 -29.99 6.05
N CYS A 6 4.78 -29.68 5.77
CA CYS A 6 3.81 -29.22 6.75
C CYS A 6 2.52 -30.03 6.56
N GLY A 7 2.34 -31.08 7.35
CA GLY A 7 1.22 -32.00 7.16
C GLY A 7 1.30 -32.87 5.90
N SER A 8 0.15 -33.31 5.41
CA SER A 8 -0.02 -34.21 4.26
C SER A 8 -0.14 -33.48 2.92
N ASP A 9 -0.57 -32.23 2.95
CA ASP A 9 -1.07 -31.44 1.81
C ASP A 9 -0.50 -30.02 1.78
N ALA A 10 0.56 -29.74 2.55
CA ALA A 10 1.25 -28.46 2.48
C ALA A 10 2.78 -28.55 2.64
N VAL A 11 3.45 -27.52 2.14
CA VAL A 11 4.88 -27.27 2.41
C VAL A 11 5.05 -25.86 2.95
N LEU A 12 5.96 -25.71 3.92
CA LEU A 12 6.39 -24.42 4.44
C LEU A 12 7.74 -24.08 3.80
N ILE A 13 7.80 -22.96 3.08
CA ILE A 13 9.03 -22.50 2.43
C ILE A 13 9.61 -21.36 3.27
N GLU A 14 10.78 -21.58 3.86
CA GLU A 14 11.54 -20.55 4.58
C GLU A 14 12.42 -19.75 3.62
N THR A 15 12.35 -18.43 3.72
CA THR A 15 13.14 -17.47 2.95
C THR A 15 14.13 -16.74 3.84
N GLU A 16 15.16 -16.15 3.23
CA GLU A 16 16.19 -15.39 3.93
C GLU A 16 15.62 -14.14 4.62
N ASP A 17 14.75 -13.43 3.90
CA ASP A 17 14.10 -12.20 4.35
C ASP A 17 12.67 -12.08 3.80
N ALA A 18 12.01 -10.98 4.16
CA ALA A 18 10.64 -10.67 3.75
C ALA A 18 10.53 -10.33 2.26
N GLU A 19 11.59 -9.78 1.65
CA GLU A 19 11.59 -9.45 0.23
C GLU A 19 11.59 -10.72 -0.62
N GLN A 20 12.41 -11.71 -0.25
CA GLN A 20 12.42 -13.03 -0.87
C GLN A 20 11.09 -13.76 -0.68
N ALA A 21 10.43 -13.64 0.48
CA ALA A 21 9.07 -14.18 0.69
C ALA A 21 8.04 -13.54 -0.26
N GLN A 22 8.05 -12.21 -0.40
CA GLN A 22 7.17 -11.49 -1.32
C GLN A 22 7.39 -11.90 -2.78
N ARG A 23 8.65 -11.97 -3.21
CA ARG A 23 9.01 -12.38 -4.59
C ARG A 23 8.62 -13.83 -4.87
N LEU A 24 8.79 -14.72 -3.91
CA LEU A 24 8.36 -16.11 -4.00
C LEU A 24 6.83 -16.22 -4.11
N HIS A 25 6.09 -15.53 -3.24
CA HIS A 25 4.63 -15.50 -3.30
C HIS A 25 4.13 -14.97 -4.65
N ALA A 26 4.72 -13.88 -5.15
CA ALA A 26 4.38 -13.33 -6.47
C ALA A 26 4.66 -14.35 -7.59
N ALA A 27 5.83 -15.00 -7.59
CA ALA A 27 6.20 -15.99 -8.58
C ALA A 27 5.28 -17.22 -8.57
N LEU A 28 4.90 -17.71 -7.38
CA LEU A 28 3.98 -18.84 -7.22
C LEU A 28 2.56 -18.50 -7.69
N ARG A 29 2.12 -17.25 -7.49
CA ARG A 29 0.82 -16.78 -7.98
C ARG A 29 0.82 -16.59 -9.50
N ASP A 30 1.91 -16.06 -10.06
CA ASP A 30 2.01 -15.76 -11.51
C ASP A 30 2.28 -17.02 -12.35
N THR A 31 2.96 -18.02 -11.77
CA THR A 31 3.28 -19.29 -12.44
C THR A 31 3.11 -20.43 -11.43
N PRO A 32 1.87 -20.79 -11.09
CA PRO A 32 1.59 -21.81 -10.08
C PRO A 32 2.08 -23.19 -10.56
N PRO A 33 2.93 -23.88 -9.78
CA PRO A 33 3.25 -25.28 -10.03
C PRO A 33 1.99 -26.15 -10.03
N VAL A 34 2.03 -27.28 -10.73
CA VAL A 34 0.91 -28.23 -10.79
C VAL A 34 0.50 -28.66 -9.38
N GLY A 35 -0.82 -28.63 -9.13
CA GLY A 35 -1.42 -29.03 -7.87
C GLY A 35 -1.37 -27.97 -6.76
N VAL A 36 -0.72 -26.82 -6.98
CA VAL A 36 -0.73 -25.73 -5.99
C VAL A 36 -2.11 -25.09 -5.90
N GLY A 37 -2.62 -24.99 -4.67
CA GLY A 37 -3.88 -24.34 -4.34
C GLY A 37 -3.63 -23.02 -3.60
N GLU A 38 -3.92 -23.01 -2.30
CA GLU A 38 -3.80 -21.81 -1.47
C GLU A 38 -2.34 -21.46 -1.16
N LEU A 39 -2.05 -20.15 -1.20
CA LEU A 39 -0.76 -19.57 -0.84
C LEU A 39 -0.96 -18.63 0.34
N VAL A 40 -0.23 -18.87 1.43
CA VAL A 40 -0.29 -18.02 2.63
C VAL A 40 1.11 -17.44 2.88
N PRO A 41 1.39 -16.20 2.42
CA PRO A 41 2.63 -15.52 2.73
C PRO A 41 2.65 -15.06 4.19
N ALA A 42 3.84 -15.03 4.79
CA ALA A 42 4.11 -14.47 6.10
C ALA A 42 5.45 -13.72 6.09
N ALA A 43 5.98 -13.36 7.27
CA ALA A 43 7.14 -12.49 7.38
C ALA A 43 8.39 -13.00 6.64
N ARG A 44 8.73 -14.28 6.75
CA ARG A 44 9.86 -14.92 6.05
C ARG A 44 9.54 -16.34 5.59
N THR A 45 8.26 -16.60 5.39
CA THR A 45 7.78 -17.90 4.98
C THR A 45 6.62 -17.76 3.99
N VAL A 46 6.46 -18.77 3.15
CA VAL A 46 5.24 -18.97 2.35
C VAL A 46 4.77 -20.39 2.60
N LEU A 47 3.56 -20.54 3.16
CA LEU A 47 2.89 -21.83 3.22
C LEU A 47 2.18 -22.06 1.89
N VAL A 48 2.40 -23.24 1.31
CA VAL A 48 1.82 -23.64 0.03
C VAL A 48 1.00 -24.89 0.26
N HIS A 49 -0.32 -24.77 0.14
CA HIS A 49 -1.20 -25.93 0.07
C HIS A 49 -1.16 -26.50 -1.34
N TYR A 50 -1.18 -27.83 -1.44
CA TYR A 50 -1.21 -28.54 -2.70
C TYR A 50 -2.14 -29.74 -2.65
N ASP A 51 -2.73 -30.10 -3.79
CA ASP A 51 -3.51 -31.32 -3.94
C ASP A 51 -2.59 -32.56 -4.01
N PRO A 52 -2.62 -33.47 -3.03
CA PRO A 52 -1.80 -34.68 -3.03
C PRO A 52 -2.12 -35.66 -4.17
N ALA A 53 -3.28 -35.53 -4.81
CA ALA A 53 -3.64 -36.32 -6.00
C ALA A 53 -2.95 -35.80 -7.27
N ALA A 54 -2.62 -34.51 -7.32
CA ALA A 54 -2.01 -33.86 -8.48
C ALA A 54 -0.48 -33.73 -8.37
N THR A 55 0.05 -33.57 -7.15
CA THR A 55 1.50 -33.40 -6.92
C THR A 55 1.93 -33.98 -5.57
N ASP A 56 3.23 -34.05 -5.32
CA ASP A 56 3.78 -34.43 -4.02
C ASP A 56 4.84 -33.43 -3.56
N TRP A 57 5.26 -33.55 -2.29
CA TRP A 57 6.21 -32.62 -1.69
C TRP A 57 7.57 -32.58 -2.42
N GLN A 58 8.01 -33.68 -3.04
CA GLN A 58 9.29 -33.75 -3.75
C GLN A 58 9.20 -32.99 -5.07
N ARG A 59 8.13 -33.21 -5.83
CA ARG A 59 7.82 -32.49 -7.08
C ARG A 59 7.64 -31.00 -6.80
N LEU A 60 6.87 -30.64 -5.77
CA LEU A 60 6.66 -29.25 -5.39
C LEU A 60 7.97 -28.58 -4.94
N ARG A 61 8.78 -29.26 -4.12
CA ARG A 61 10.11 -28.75 -3.72
C ARG A 61 10.99 -28.48 -4.94
N ALA A 62 11.04 -29.39 -5.91
CA ALA A 62 11.82 -29.21 -7.13
C ALA A 62 11.31 -28.00 -7.95
N ALA A 63 10.00 -27.90 -8.14
CA ALA A 63 9.38 -26.79 -8.86
C ALA A 63 9.65 -25.43 -8.20
N VAL A 64 9.46 -25.33 -6.89
CA VAL A 64 9.76 -24.12 -6.10
C VAL A 64 11.24 -23.74 -6.19
N THR A 65 12.14 -24.71 -6.12
CA THR A 65 13.58 -24.46 -6.16
C THR A 65 14.03 -23.96 -7.53
N ALA A 66 13.38 -24.43 -8.61
CA ALA A 66 13.66 -24.02 -9.97
C ALA A 66 12.93 -22.71 -10.38
N LEU A 67 12.01 -22.20 -9.54
CA LEU A 67 11.17 -21.06 -9.89
C LEU A 67 12.01 -19.76 -9.94
N PRO A 68 12.03 -19.05 -11.07
CA PRO A 68 12.78 -17.81 -11.18
C PRO A 68 12.10 -16.70 -10.38
N LEU A 69 12.74 -16.27 -9.30
CA LEU A 69 12.28 -15.11 -8.53
C LEU A 69 12.67 -13.84 -9.29
N ARG A 70 11.71 -13.17 -9.93
CA ARG A 70 11.97 -11.88 -10.58
C ARG A 70 12.18 -10.78 -9.53
N ALA A 71 12.98 -9.77 -9.88
CA ALA A 71 13.04 -8.55 -9.08
C ALA A 71 11.63 -7.92 -9.04
N ALA A 72 11.26 -7.36 -7.89
CA ALA A 72 9.97 -6.71 -7.79
C ALA A 72 9.93 -5.50 -8.76
N PRO A 73 8.83 -5.27 -9.49
CA PRO A 73 8.73 -4.10 -10.34
C PRO A 73 8.88 -2.81 -9.50
N PRO A 74 9.51 -1.77 -10.06
CA PRO A 74 9.60 -0.47 -9.41
C PRO A 74 8.20 0.05 -9.07
N ALA A 75 8.09 0.79 -7.95
CA ALA A 75 6.83 1.18 -7.33
C ALA A 75 5.88 2.02 -8.21
N GLU A 76 6.35 2.50 -9.36
CA GLU A 76 5.65 3.45 -10.24
C GLU A 76 4.56 2.82 -11.14
N ALA A 77 4.49 1.48 -11.24
CA ALA A 77 3.57 0.81 -12.16
C ALA A 77 2.27 0.26 -11.53
N ALA A 78 2.09 0.37 -10.21
CA ALA A 78 0.93 -0.18 -9.51
C ALA A 78 0.04 0.93 -8.94
N GLU A 79 -1.28 0.74 -9.02
CA GLU A 79 -2.27 1.56 -8.33
C GLU A 79 -1.91 1.65 -6.84
N THR A 80 -1.61 2.87 -6.38
CA THR A 80 -1.19 3.13 -5.00
C THR A 80 -2.40 3.50 -4.16
N VAL A 81 -2.66 2.73 -3.10
CA VAL A 81 -3.73 3.03 -2.16
C VAL A 81 -3.28 4.14 -1.22
N LEU A 82 -3.99 5.27 -1.25
CA LEU A 82 -3.78 6.38 -0.32
C LEU A 82 -4.63 6.16 0.93
N ILE A 83 -3.99 6.16 2.10
CA ILE A 83 -4.67 6.02 3.39
C ILE A 83 -4.59 7.37 4.13
N PRO A 84 -5.71 8.11 4.24
CA PRO A 84 -5.75 9.34 5.03
C PRO A 84 -5.67 9.01 6.51
N VAL A 85 -4.80 9.67 7.26
CA VAL A 85 -4.54 9.39 8.69
C VAL A 85 -4.62 10.68 9.50
N ARG A 86 -5.47 10.67 10.52
CA ARG A 86 -5.37 11.61 11.63
C ARG A 86 -4.32 11.07 12.59
N TYR A 87 -3.23 11.79 12.82
CA TYR A 87 -2.17 11.35 13.72
C TYR A 87 -2.49 11.74 15.18
N ASP A 88 -3.56 11.13 15.69
CA ASP A 88 -4.14 11.33 17.02
C ASP A 88 -3.91 10.13 17.95
N GLY A 89 -2.97 9.24 17.58
CA GLY A 89 -2.76 7.98 18.27
C GLY A 89 -2.17 8.16 19.67
N PRO A 90 -2.61 7.36 20.66
CA PRO A 90 -2.18 7.49 22.04
C PRO A 90 -0.68 7.21 22.26
N ASP A 91 -0.03 6.49 21.34
CA ASP A 91 1.38 6.14 21.46
C ASP A 91 2.29 7.05 20.62
N LEU A 92 1.76 8.05 19.91
CA LEU A 92 2.58 8.91 19.04
C LEU A 92 3.69 9.61 19.82
N ALA A 93 3.37 10.15 21.00
CA ALA A 93 4.36 10.78 21.88
C ALA A 93 5.39 9.78 22.43
N GLU A 94 4.96 8.55 22.72
CA GLU A 94 5.85 7.49 23.21
C GLU A 94 6.80 7.00 22.10
N VAL A 95 6.30 6.81 20.88
CA VAL A 95 7.13 6.48 19.72
C VAL A 95 8.15 7.59 19.45
N ALA A 96 7.74 8.85 19.54
CA ALA A 96 8.64 9.99 19.42
C ALA A 96 9.77 9.91 20.47
N ARG A 97 9.42 9.64 21.74
CA ARG A 97 10.39 9.45 22.83
C ARG A 97 11.35 8.28 22.59
N LEU A 98 10.83 7.11 22.21
CA LEU A 98 11.63 5.90 21.96
C LEU A 98 12.61 6.06 20.79
N THR A 99 12.26 6.90 19.82
CA THR A 99 13.06 7.12 18.59
C THR A 99 13.95 8.36 18.66
N GLY A 100 13.85 9.16 19.73
CA GLY A 100 14.55 10.44 19.86
C GLY A 100 14.07 11.49 18.85
N LEU A 101 12.81 11.40 18.42
CA LEU A 101 12.17 12.30 17.48
C LEU A 101 11.10 13.16 18.19
N THR A 102 10.63 14.19 17.50
CA THR A 102 9.37 14.87 17.85
C THR A 102 8.17 14.15 17.22
N PRO A 103 6.95 14.29 17.76
CA PRO A 103 5.74 13.77 17.13
C PRO A 103 5.61 14.18 15.66
N GLY A 104 5.87 15.45 15.34
CA GLY A 104 5.83 15.93 13.94
C GLY A 104 6.86 15.26 13.03
N GLN A 105 8.05 14.95 13.54
CA GLN A 105 9.06 14.19 12.77
C GLN A 105 8.65 12.73 12.57
N VAL A 106 7.97 12.11 13.55
CA VAL A 106 7.39 10.76 13.38
C VAL A 106 6.36 10.77 12.27
N VAL A 107 5.44 11.73 12.29
CA VAL A 107 4.43 11.92 11.23
C VAL A 107 5.08 12.12 9.86
N ALA A 108 6.02 13.06 9.75
CA ALA A 108 6.69 13.35 8.49
C ALA A 108 7.44 12.14 7.90
N ARG A 109 8.08 11.34 8.74
CA ARG A 109 8.76 10.11 8.31
C ARG A 109 7.77 9.03 7.90
N HIS A 110 6.67 8.88 8.63
CA HIS A 110 5.64 7.89 8.33
C HIS A 110 4.90 8.23 7.03
N THR A 111 4.64 9.51 6.74
CA THR A 111 3.98 9.91 5.48
C THR A 111 4.93 9.92 4.27
N ALA A 112 6.24 10.07 4.48
CA ALA A 112 7.25 9.97 3.42
C ALA A 112 7.54 8.53 2.96
N GLY A 113 7.11 7.54 3.74
CA GLY A 113 7.34 6.12 3.45
C GLY A 113 6.65 5.65 2.18
N HIS A 114 7.30 4.73 1.47
CA HIS A 114 6.72 3.99 0.35
C HIS A 114 6.43 2.58 0.81
N TYR A 115 5.17 2.29 1.04
CA TYR A 115 4.78 1.05 1.68
C TYR A 115 4.34 0.01 0.67
N ARG A 116 4.59 -1.26 1.00
CA ARG A 116 4.07 -2.40 0.26
C ARG A 116 3.52 -3.43 1.22
N VAL A 117 2.33 -3.95 0.92
CA VAL A 117 1.73 -5.06 1.67
C VAL A 117 2.61 -6.28 1.49
N ALA A 118 3.26 -6.72 2.57
CA ALA A 118 4.09 -7.91 2.57
C ALA A 118 3.23 -9.17 2.62
N PHE A 119 2.30 -9.21 3.57
CA PHE A 119 1.37 -10.30 3.75
C PHE A 119 0.14 -9.81 4.52
N CYS A 120 -0.94 -10.58 4.45
CA CYS A 120 -2.14 -10.36 5.25
C CYS A 120 -2.28 -11.52 6.25
N GLY A 121 -2.71 -11.21 7.47
CA GLY A 121 -2.78 -12.19 8.57
C GLY A 121 -3.34 -11.55 9.82
N PHE A 122 -3.30 -12.24 10.96
CA PHE A 122 -3.86 -11.81 12.26
C PHE A 122 -5.41 -11.69 12.28
N ALA A 123 -6.00 -10.92 11.37
CA ALA A 123 -7.44 -10.82 11.18
C ALA A 123 -7.77 -10.57 9.70
N PRO A 124 -8.95 -11.00 9.20
CA PRO A 124 -9.39 -10.68 7.85
C PRO A 124 -9.33 -9.17 7.58
N GLY A 125 -8.51 -8.77 6.60
CA GLY A 125 -8.27 -7.38 6.20
C GLY A 125 -7.05 -6.70 6.84
N PHE A 126 -6.34 -7.35 7.78
CA PHE A 126 -5.14 -6.77 8.39
C PHE A 126 -3.93 -7.08 7.50
N ALA A 127 -3.24 -6.03 7.10
CA ALA A 127 -2.10 -6.07 6.19
C ALA A 127 -0.83 -5.58 6.91
N TYR A 128 0.23 -6.37 6.82
CA TYR A 128 1.56 -6.00 7.30
C TYR A 128 2.28 -5.25 6.18
N LEU A 129 2.60 -3.98 6.42
CA LEU A 129 3.24 -3.10 5.45
C LEU A 129 4.73 -2.99 5.74
N THR A 130 5.55 -3.25 4.72
CA THR A 130 7.01 -3.03 4.72
C THR A 130 7.32 -1.68 4.07
N GLY A 131 8.54 -1.15 4.28
CA GLY A 131 8.95 0.17 3.80
C GLY A 131 8.96 1.25 4.88
N LEU A 132 8.77 0.87 6.15
CA LEU A 132 8.88 1.76 7.30
C LEU A 132 10.33 2.28 7.44
N ASP A 133 10.48 3.59 7.64
CA ASP A 133 11.76 4.21 7.97
C ASP A 133 12.40 3.46 9.15
N PRO A 134 13.65 2.96 9.03
CA PRO A 134 14.33 2.27 10.12
C PRO A 134 14.38 3.02 11.44
N ARG A 135 14.30 4.36 11.42
CA ARG A 135 14.22 5.19 12.63
C ARG A 135 12.89 5.11 13.36
N LEU A 136 11.82 4.64 12.71
CA LEU A 136 10.50 4.42 13.31
C LEU A 136 10.32 2.99 13.82
N ARG A 137 11.37 2.16 13.77
CA ARG A 137 11.32 0.81 14.32
C ARG A 137 11.28 0.86 15.83
N VAL A 138 10.17 0.42 16.40
CA VAL A 138 9.92 0.42 17.83
C VAL A 138 9.39 -0.95 18.25
N PRO A 139 9.73 -1.44 19.45
CA PRO A 139 9.21 -2.71 19.93
C PRO A 139 7.70 -2.64 20.13
N ARG A 140 7.07 -3.82 20.10
CA ARG A 140 5.70 -3.97 20.59
C ARG A 140 5.60 -3.52 22.05
N ARG A 141 4.41 -3.10 22.46
CA ARG A 141 4.11 -2.86 23.88
C ARG A 141 4.34 -4.15 24.66
N ALA A 142 4.91 -4.01 25.86
CA ALA A 142 5.10 -5.13 26.78
C ALA A 142 3.76 -5.81 27.12
N GLU A 143 2.72 -5.01 27.32
CA GLU A 143 1.35 -5.48 27.54
C GLU A 143 0.45 -5.09 26.35
N PRO A 144 -0.10 -6.08 25.62
CA PRO A 144 -1.06 -5.81 24.56
C PRO A 144 -2.32 -5.13 25.10
N ARG A 145 -2.90 -4.22 24.32
CA ARG A 145 -4.24 -3.69 24.62
C ARG A 145 -5.26 -4.79 24.42
N THR A 146 -6.23 -4.85 25.33
CA THR A 146 -7.42 -5.71 25.18
C THR A 146 -8.31 -5.24 24.02
N ARG A 147 -8.28 -3.94 23.71
CA ARG A 147 -9.09 -3.33 22.66
C ARG A 147 -8.30 -2.23 21.92
N VAL A 148 -8.07 -2.44 20.64
CA VAL A 148 -7.57 -1.46 19.67
C VAL A 148 -8.74 -1.12 18.73
N PRO A 149 -9.05 0.17 18.50
CA PRO A 149 -10.18 0.56 17.67
C PRO A 149 -9.96 0.21 16.19
N THR A 150 -11.08 0.00 15.48
CA THR A 150 -11.07 -0.09 14.01
C THR A 150 -10.45 1.16 13.40
N GLY A 151 -9.67 1.01 12.35
CA GLY A 151 -8.99 2.11 11.67
C GLY A 151 -7.72 2.59 12.36
N ALA A 152 -7.31 1.98 13.49
CA ALA A 152 -6.06 2.37 14.15
C ALA A 152 -4.86 2.11 13.24
N VAL A 153 -4.04 3.13 13.03
CA VAL A 153 -2.77 3.06 12.30
C VAL A 153 -1.66 2.86 13.32
N ALA A 154 -0.83 1.84 13.12
CA ALA A 154 0.13 1.41 14.13
C ALA A 154 1.45 0.92 13.54
N VAL A 155 2.51 0.99 14.36
CA VAL A 155 3.85 0.47 14.04
C VAL A 155 4.31 -0.56 15.07
N ALA A 156 5.06 -1.56 14.60
CA ALA A 156 5.79 -2.50 15.43
C ALA A 156 6.93 -3.14 14.64
N ASP A 157 8.11 -3.18 15.23
CA ASP A 157 9.34 -3.65 14.60
C ASP A 157 9.54 -2.92 13.25
N GLU A 158 9.70 -3.67 12.16
CA GLU A 158 9.87 -3.14 10.80
C GLU A 158 8.55 -2.89 10.05
N TYR A 159 7.40 -3.12 10.69
CA TYR A 159 6.09 -3.06 10.06
C TYR A 159 5.28 -1.84 10.50
N THR A 160 4.47 -1.36 9.56
CA THR A 160 3.29 -0.52 9.86
C THR A 160 2.04 -1.24 9.36
N GLY A 161 0.87 -0.83 9.83
CA GLY A 161 -0.37 -1.53 9.55
C GLY A 161 -1.59 -0.77 10.04
N VAL A 162 -2.75 -1.18 9.57
CA VAL A 162 -4.03 -0.61 9.97
C VAL A 162 -4.95 -1.72 10.46
N TYR A 163 -5.54 -1.52 11.64
CA TYR A 163 -6.49 -2.47 12.22
C TYR A 163 -7.83 -2.39 11.49
N PRO A 164 -8.24 -3.43 10.72
CA PRO A 164 -9.46 -3.37 9.90
C PRO A 164 -10.75 -3.51 10.73
N ARG A 165 -10.62 -3.99 11.97
CA ARG A 165 -11.70 -4.19 12.94
C ARG A 165 -11.14 -4.05 14.35
N THR A 166 -12.03 -3.87 15.32
CA THR A 166 -11.66 -3.83 16.73
C THR A 166 -11.15 -5.19 17.20
N SER A 167 -9.94 -5.23 17.75
CA SER A 167 -9.28 -6.45 18.23
C SER A 167 -8.29 -6.13 19.36
N PRO A 168 -7.83 -7.11 20.14
CA PRO A 168 -6.65 -6.91 20.98
C PRO A 168 -5.41 -6.63 20.11
N GLY A 169 -4.40 -5.94 20.65
CA GLY A 169 -3.21 -5.59 19.86
C GLY A 169 -2.09 -4.95 20.68
N GLY A 170 -0.85 -5.32 20.38
CA GLY A 170 0.35 -4.83 21.07
C GLY A 170 1.18 -3.82 20.27
N TRP A 171 0.68 -3.32 19.14
CA TRP A 171 1.41 -2.35 18.33
C TRP A 171 1.27 -0.93 18.89
N GLN A 172 2.24 -0.07 18.58
CA GLN A 172 2.21 1.33 18.98
C GLN A 172 1.30 2.10 18.02
N LEU A 173 0.25 2.71 18.56
CA LEU A 173 -0.79 3.40 17.78
C LEU A 173 -0.38 4.84 17.47
N LEU A 174 -0.22 5.17 16.20
CA LEU A 174 0.19 6.50 15.71
C LEU A 174 -1.00 7.40 15.36
N GLY A 175 -2.13 6.81 14.98
CA GLY A 175 -3.28 7.57 14.52
C GLY A 175 -4.48 6.71 14.14
N THR A 176 -5.45 7.32 13.46
CA THR A 176 -6.68 6.68 12.99
C THR A 176 -7.00 7.04 11.54
N THR A 177 -7.66 6.11 10.84
CA THR A 177 -8.23 6.32 9.51
C THR A 177 -9.67 5.84 9.47
N ASP A 178 -10.52 6.55 8.72
CA ASP A 178 -11.90 6.11 8.45
C ASP A 178 -12.01 5.30 7.15
N LEU A 179 -10.89 5.07 6.46
CA LEU A 179 -10.89 4.31 5.21
C LEU A 179 -11.28 2.85 5.49
N PRO A 180 -12.40 2.33 4.93
CA PRO A 180 -12.74 0.93 5.09
C PRO A 180 -11.74 0.08 4.30
N LEU A 181 -11.01 -0.79 5.01
CA LEU A 181 -10.01 -1.69 4.40
C LEU A 181 -10.56 -3.07 4.07
N TRP A 182 -11.67 -3.42 4.70
CA TRP A 182 -12.38 -4.68 4.52
C TRP A 182 -13.87 -4.41 4.35
N ASP A 183 -14.43 -4.86 3.24
CA ASP A 183 -15.85 -4.75 2.91
C ASP A 183 -16.30 -6.05 2.24
N THR A 184 -17.17 -6.80 2.91
CA THR A 184 -17.67 -8.09 2.39
C THR A 184 -18.60 -7.93 1.18
N THR A 185 -19.07 -6.73 0.88
CA THR A 185 -19.93 -6.44 -0.27
C THR A 185 -19.14 -5.99 -1.51
N ALA A 186 -17.85 -5.68 -1.36
CA ALA A 186 -16.98 -5.29 -2.45
C ALA A 186 -16.29 -6.49 -3.12
N ASP A 187 -16.01 -6.39 -4.43
CA ASP A 187 -15.12 -7.29 -5.15
C ASP A 187 -13.91 -6.52 -5.72
N PRO A 188 -12.71 -6.68 -5.16
CA PRO A 188 -12.37 -7.60 -4.08
C PRO A 188 -12.70 -7.07 -2.66
N PRO A 189 -12.93 -7.96 -1.67
CA PRO A 189 -13.36 -7.54 -0.33
C PRO A 189 -12.27 -6.87 0.51
N THR A 190 -11.00 -6.98 0.09
CA THR A 190 -9.88 -6.28 0.71
C THR A 190 -9.24 -5.30 -0.27
N ARG A 191 -8.99 -4.08 0.22
CA ARG A 191 -8.22 -3.06 -0.52
C ARG A 191 -6.71 -3.30 -0.46
N LEU A 192 -6.26 -4.08 0.51
CA LEU A 192 -4.84 -4.34 0.76
C LEU A 192 -4.54 -5.82 0.52
N ARG A 193 -4.04 -6.13 -0.69
CA ARG A 193 -3.57 -7.47 -1.08
C ARG A 193 -2.04 -7.50 -1.03
N PRO A 194 -1.41 -8.67 -0.79
CA PRO A 194 0.04 -8.78 -0.90
C PRO A 194 0.57 -8.21 -2.23
N GLY A 195 1.56 -7.34 -2.15
CA GLY A 195 2.12 -6.59 -3.28
C GLY A 195 1.50 -5.20 -3.53
N THR A 196 0.33 -4.87 -2.96
CA THR A 196 -0.29 -3.54 -3.09
C THR A 196 0.64 -2.45 -2.57
N ALA A 197 0.83 -1.39 -3.36
CA ALA A 197 1.54 -0.19 -2.94
C ALA A 197 0.62 0.71 -2.10
N VAL A 198 1.15 1.26 -1.01
CA VAL A 198 0.40 2.06 -0.04
C VAL A 198 1.18 3.33 0.30
N ARG A 199 0.46 4.44 0.47
CA ARG A 199 0.99 5.68 1.04
C ARG A 199 0.05 6.23 2.09
N PHE A 200 0.62 6.69 3.21
CA PHE A 200 -0.15 7.38 4.24
C PHE A 200 -0.12 8.89 3.99
N VAL A 201 -1.27 9.53 4.12
CA VAL A 201 -1.43 10.98 3.94
C VAL A 201 -1.94 11.54 5.26
N ALA A 202 -1.21 12.48 5.86
CA ALA A 202 -1.70 13.17 7.05
C ALA A 202 -2.90 14.05 6.68
N VAL A 203 -3.97 13.96 7.46
CA VAL A 203 -5.14 14.83 7.35
C VAL A 203 -5.40 15.49 8.69
N ASP A 204 -5.86 16.74 8.65
CA ASP A 204 -6.27 17.46 9.86
C ASP A 204 -7.57 16.87 10.40
N ALA A 205 -7.80 17.04 11.71
CA ALA A 205 -8.97 16.50 12.41
C ALA A 205 -10.31 17.19 12.05
N GLY A 206 -10.38 17.99 10.98
CA GLY A 206 -11.57 18.76 10.60
C GLY A 206 -11.77 18.81 9.09
N GLY A 207 -12.70 18.02 8.57
CA GLY A 207 -13.06 18.00 7.16
C GLY A 207 -14.25 17.11 6.86
N GLY A 208 -15.24 17.13 7.75
CA GLY A 208 -16.48 16.36 7.64
C GLY A 208 -17.65 17.19 8.11
N ASP A 209 -17.88 18.33 7.46
CA ASP A 209 -19.16 19.03 7.55
C ASP A 209 -19.51 19.63 6.18
N GLY A 210 -20.42 18.95 5.47
CA GLY A 210 -21.11 19.49 4.29
C GLY A 210 -22.30 20.34 4.72
N GLY A 211 -22.05 21.34 5.57
CA GLY A 211 -23.01 22.33 6.01
C GLY A 211 -23.33 23.28 4.85
N ARG A 212 -24.60 23.28 4.47
CA ARG A 212 -25.22 24.21 3.51
C ARG A 212 -24.77 25.65 3.77
N GLU A 213 -24.19 26.30 2.76
CA GLU A 213 -24.01 27.75 2.77
C GLU A 213 -25.37 28.41 2.49
N ASP A 214 -25.93 28.98 3.56
CA ASP A 214 -26.99 29.98 3.51
C ASP A 214 -26.47 31.24 2.81
N GLY A 215 -27.19 31.65 1.77
CA GLY A 215 -27.00 32.94 1.12
C GLY A 215 -27.47 34.08 2.02
N GLY A 216 -26.54 34.97 2.39
CA GLY A 216 -26.82 36.16 3.18
C GLY A 216 -25.78 37.25 2.97
N GLY A 217 -25.67 37.76 1.74
CA GLY A 217 -24.80 38.89 1.40
C GLY A 217 -25.38 40.21 1.90
N GLY A 218 -24.85 40.72 3.02
CA GLY A 218 -25.07 42.09 3.49
C GLY A 218 -23.90 42.99 3.10
N ASP A 219 -24.14 43.88 2.12
CA ASP A 219 -23.22 44.91 1.65
C ASP A 219 -22.97 45.96 2.75
N ARG A 220 -21.72 46.12 3.19
CA ARG A 220 -21.24 47.29 3.94
C ARG A 220 -20.01 47.83 3.22
N ARG A 221 -20.19 49.00 2.61
CA ARG A 221 -19.13 49.80 2.01
C ARG A 221 -18.41 50.57 3.11
N GLU A 222 -17.10 50.35 3.21
CA GLU A 222 -16.16 51.20 3.94
C GLU A 222 -15.70 52.34 3.04
N GLU A 223 -15.81 53.58 3.53
CA GLU A 223 -15.20 54.78 2.94
C GLU A 223 -13.75 54.91 3.44
N GLY A 224 -12.80 54.69 2.54
CA GLY A 224 -11.37 54.90 2.79
C GLY A 224 -10.95 56.33 2.47
N HIS A 225 -10.46 57.03 3.49
CA HIS A 225 -9.85 58.35 3.43
C HIS A 225 -8.47 58.30 2.77
N ALA A 226 -8.24 59.18 1.79
CA ALA A 226 -6.98 59.33 1.06
C ALA A 226 -5.96 60.13 1.90
N GLY A 227 -4.73 59.63 1.95
CA GLY A 227 -3.55 60.34 2.45
C GLY A 227 -2.41 60.18 1.47
N GLU A 228 -2.13 61.24 0.73
CA GLU A 228 -1.02 61.40 -0.21
C GLU A 228 0.32 61.52 0.53
N GLY A 229 1.39 61.07 -0.13
CA GLY A 229 2.76 61.23 0.32
C GLY A 229 3.75 60.81 -0.77
N GLU A 230 4.02 61.73 -1.69
CA GLU A 230 5.00 61.62 -2.76
C GLU A 230 6.46 61.78 -2.29
N GLY A 231 7.38 61.20 -3.08
CA GLY A 231 8.80 61.53 -3.15
C GLY A 231 9.71 60.29 -3.04
N GLY A 232 10.56 59.91 -3.99
CA GLY A 232 11.01 60.50 -5.24
C GLY A 232 12.46 60.07 -5.52
N GLY A 233 12.71 59.39 -6.67
CA GLY A 233 14.01 59.22 -7.34
C GLY A 233 14.90 58.05 -6.87
N THR A 234 15.69 57.33 -7.68
CA THR A 234 16.07 57.40 -9.12
C THR A 234 16.96 56.18 -9.46
N GLY A 235 16.84 55.63 -10.69
CA GLY A 235 17.88 54.86 -11.43
C GLY A 235 18.17 53.43 -10.94
N GLU A 236 18.40 52.39 -11.76
CA GLU A 236 18.86 52.29 -13.14
C GLU A 236 18.52 50.92 -13.76
N ARG A 237 18.74 50.84 -15.06
CA ARG A 237 18.32 49.84 -16.06
C ARG A 237 19.03 48.49 -15.95
N GLY A 238 18.36 47.42 -16.40
CA GLY A 238 19.04 46.17 -16.76
C GLY A 238 18.15 45.03 -17.29
N ARG A 239 17.83 45.06 -18.59
CA ARG A 239 17.75 43.94 -19.58
C ARG A 239 17.49 42.53 -18.97
N GLY A 240 16.37 41.85 -19.17
CA GLY A 240 15.80 41.43 -20.46
C GLY A 240 16.10 39.94 -20.73
N ARG A 241 15.10 39.05 -20.59
CA ARG A 241 14.90 37.89 -21.49
C ARG A 241 13.58 37.17 -21.17
N ALA A 242 12.66 37.24 -22.11
CA ALA A 242 11.50 36.37 -22.22
C ALA A 242 11.85 35.19 -23.16
N VAL A 243 11.58 33.97 -22.72
CA VAL A 243 11.37 32.75 -23.52
C VAL A 243 10.45 31.89 -22.62
N GLY A 244 9.19 31.56 -22.92
CA GLY A 244 8.57 31.26 -24.20
C GLY A 244 8.61 29.74 -24.43
N GLY A 245 7.57 29.00 -24.04
CA GLY A 245 7.51 27.57 -24.41
C GLY A 245 6.56 26.68 -23.62
N ALA A 246 5.25 26.95 -23.69
CA ALA A 246 4.24 25.92 -23.45
C ALA A 246 4.18 25.00 -24.69
N GLY A 247 4.45 23.71 -24.52
CA GLY A 247 4.53 22.73 -25.61
C GLY A 247 3.96 21.36 -25.22
N ARG A 248 2.65 21.24 -25.42
CA ARG A 248 1.78 20.05 -25.32
C ARG A 248 2.47 18.72 -25.69
N VAL A 249 2.47 17.75 -24.77
CA VAL A 249 2.74 16.34 -25.08
C VAL A 249 1.46 15.72 -25.65
N ARG A 250 1.53 15.26 -26.90
CA ARG A 250 0.45 14.55 -27.59
C ARG A 250 0.41 13.10 -27.11
N CYS A 251 -0.76 12.66 -26.64
CA CYS A 251 -1.08 11.24 -26.47
C CYS A 251 -1.17 10.58 -27.86
N HIS A 252 -0.27 9.65 -28.17
CA HIS A 252 -0.43 8.76 -29.30
C HIS A 252 -1.47 7.67 -28.96
N ARG A 253 -2.59 7.74 -29.68
CA ARG A 253 -3.64 6.73 -29.74
C ARG A 253 -3.08 5.53 -30.51
N ALA A 254 -2.77 4.43 -29.83
CA ALA A 254 -2.45 3.16 -30.49
C ALA A 254 -3.75 2.56 -31.03
N GLY A 255 -3.81 2.45 -32.35
CA GLY A 255 -4.94 1.92 -33.09
C GLY A 255 -5.06 0.40 -32.96
N SER A 256 -6.32 -0.01 -32.84
CA SER A 256 -6.85 -1.33 -33.17
C SER A 256 -6.24 -1.90 -34.45
N GLY A 257 -5.60 -3.06 -34.33
CA GLY A 257 -5.15 -3.89 -35.45
C GLY A 257 -5.78 -5.28 -35.33
N ALA A 258 -7.01 -5.42 -35.83
CA ALA A 258 -7.65 -6.70 -36.05
C ALA A 258 -6.93 -7.42 -37.21
N SER A 259 -6.37 -8.61 -36.96
CA SER A 259 -5.97 -9.54 -38.01
C SER A 259 -6.85 -10.78 -37.94
N ARG A 260 -7.76 -10.87 -38.91
CA ARG A 260 -8.47 -12.08 -39.31
C ARG A 260 -7.54 -12.90 -40.20
N VAL A 261 -7.31 -14.15 -39.83
CA VAL A 261 -6.99 -15.28 -40.72
C VAL A 261 -7.72 -16.44 -40.06
N GLY A 262 -8.71 -17.11 -40.63
CA GLY A 262 -8.81 -17.60 -42.00
C GLY A 262 -9.08 -19.09 -41.84
N GLY A 263 -10.36 -19.47 -41.81
CA GLY A 263 -10.78 -20.84 -41.58
C GLY A 263 -10.49 -21.76 -42.77
N ALA A 264 -10.25 -23.03 -42.47
CA ALA A 264 -10.46 -24.13 -43.39
C ALA A 264 -10.93 -25.37 -42.63
N ARG A 265 -12.20 -25.74 -42.88
CA ARG A 265 -12.77 -27.08 -43.16
C ARG A 265 -12.04 -28.27 -42.49
N GLY A 266 -12.69 -29.08 -41.66
CA GLY A 266 -13.92 -29.82 -41.98
C GLY A 266 -13.56 -31.26 -42.33
N GLY A 267 -13.85 -32.20 -41.42
CA GLY A 267 -13.63 -33.63 -41.63
C GLY A 267 -14.19 -34.44 -40.47
N ALA A 268 -15.42 -34.94 -40.64
CA ALA A 268 -16.09 -35.88 -39.76
C ALA A 268 -15.96 -37.32 -40.28
N PHE A 269 -16.29 -38.30 -39.42
CA PHE A 269 -16.46 -39.76 -39.65
C PHE A 269 -15.17 -40.59 -39.76
N ARG A 270 -14.99 -41.81 -39.20
CA ARG A 270 -15.76 -42.89 -38.53
C ARG A 270 -14.73 -43.64 -37.63
N GLY A 271 -15.03 -44.26 -36.49
CA GLY A 271 -15.91 -45.42 -36.29
C GLY A 271 -15.07 -46.67 -36.03
N GLY A 272 -15.29 -47.36 -34.91
CA GLY A 272 -14.65 -48.63 -34.53
C GLY A 272 -14.50 -48.79 -33.02
#